data_AF-E8V4E3-F1
#
_entry.id   AF-E8V4E3-F1
#
_cell.length_a   1.000
_cell.length_b   1.000
_cell.length_c   1.000
_cell.angle_alpha   90.00
_cell.angle_beta   90.00
_cell.angle_gamma   90.00
#
_symmetry.space_group_name_H-M   'P 1'
#
loop_
_entity.id
_entity.type
_entity.pdbx_description
1 polymer ?
#
loop_
_entity_poly.entity_id
_entity_poly.type
_entity_poly.pdbx_seq_one_letter_code
_entity_poly.pdbx_strand_id
1 'polypeptide(L)'
;MGTSTYSQVFSQTHSIVFLSDNLRNTLREVIREYGLSPDKLMQDWDTIERGIKTWLSSQHLKTVTVEFFKPGYSIASAKWEFPVVYTGSGVDDDMWLDKNYLRQLIAKAARPSLDCTYRIVLSNHPGAATVNGFVDTDFLSTGQLAARHSGTVIATGHLTAGATYWR
;
A
#
# COMPACT_ATOMS: atom_id res chain seq x y z
N MET A 1 29.01 -20.34 14.42
CA MET A 1 28.37 -19.73 13.24
C MET A 1 26.85 -19.87 13.34
N GLY A 2 26.17 -18.96 14.04
CA GLY A 2 24.71 -19.00 14.23
C GLY A 2 24.04 -17.64 14.44
N THR A 3 24.83 -16.56 14.42
CA THR A 3 24.38 -15.19 14.73
C THR A 3 23.92 -14.43 13.49
N SER A 4 24.44 -14.74 12.31
CA SER A 4 24.17 -13.99 11.07
C SER A 4 22.80 -14.30 10.43
N THR A 5 22.33 -15.56 10.47
CA THR A 5 21.01 -15.91 9.92
C THR A 5 19.87 -15.41 10.81
N TYR A 6 20.05 -15.48 12.13
CA TYR A 6 19.03 -15.04 13.09
C TYR A 6 18.83 -13.52 13.04
N SER A 7 19.91 -12.74 12.92
CA SER A 7 19.82 -11.27 12.81
C SER A 7 19.12 -10.83 11.53
N GLN A 8 19.40 -11.47 10.39
CA GLN A 8 18.79 -11.15 9.09
C GLN A 8 17.29 -11.47 9.03
N VAL A 9 16.86 -12.60 9.61
CA VAL A 9 15.42 -12.95 9.67
C VAL A 9 14.66 -12.00 10.61
N PHE A 10 15.29 -11.61 11.72
CA PHE A 10 14.72 -10.66 12.67
C PHE A 10 14.55 -9.25 12.05
N SER A 11 15.56 -8.73 11.34
CA SER A 11 15.52 -7.42 10.69
C SER A 11 14.51 -7.37 9.55
N GLN A 12 14.37 -8.46 8.77
CA GLN A 12 13.34 -8.59 7.74
C GLN A 12 11.94 -8.57 8.34
N THR A 13 11.71 -9.32 9.42
CA THR A 13 10.40 -9.34 10.11
C THR A 13 10.04 -7.96 10.65
N HIS A 14 10.99 -7.26 11.25
CA HIS A 14 10.81 -5.89 11.75
C HIS A 14 10.46 -4.90 10.63
N SER A 15 11.15 -5.00 9.49
CA SER A 15 10.85 -4.21 8.29
C SER A 15 9.42 -4.42 7.79
N ILE A 16 8.97 -5.68 7.72
CA ILE A 16 7.62 -6.03 7.27
C ILE A 16 6.55 -5.42 8.18
N VAL A 17 6.74 -5.51 9.50
CA VAL A 17 5.82 -4.91 10.48
C VAL A 17 5.74 -3.40 10.29
N PHE A 18 6.89 -2.72 10.23
CA PHE A 18 6.93 -1.27 10.05
C PHE A 18 6.29 -0.81 8.74
N LEU A 19 6.58 -1.47 7.62
CA LEU A 19 5.98 -1.10 6.35
C LEU A 19 4.47 -1.35 6.35
N SER A 20 4.01 -2.46 6.92
CA SER A 20 2.58 -2.75 7.08
C SER A 20 1.85 -1.67 7.90
N ASP A 21 2.42 -1.27 9.04
CA ASP A 21 1.84 -0.23 9.91
C ASP A 21 1.82 1.14 9.23
N ASN A 22 2.89 1.50 8.51
CA ASN A 22 2.94 2.77 7.79
C ASN A 22 2.01 2.77 6.57
N LEU A 23 1.81 1.65 5.88
CA LEU A 23 0.79 1.51 4.85
C LEU A 23 -0.61 1.70 5.43
N ARG A 24 -0.93 1.10 6.59
CA ARG A 24 -2.21 1.33 7.28
C ARG A 24 -2.46 2.81 7.51
N ASN A 25 -1.47 3.49 8.10
CA ASN A 25 -1.57 4.89 8.46
C ASN A 25 -1.71 5.78 7.23
N THR A 26 -0.95 5.46 6.17
CA THR A 26 -1.01 6.15 4.88
C THR A 26 -2.36 6.00 4.21
N LEU A 27 -2.89 4.78 4.10
CA LEU A 27 -4.22 4.52 3.55
C LEU A 27 -5.31 5.27 4.34
N ARG A 28 -5.23 5.23 5.68
CA ARG A 28 -6.14 5.96 6.56
C ARG A 28 -6.05 7.47 6.33
N GLU A 29 -4.85 8.03 6.17
CA GLU A 29 -4.65 9.46 5.89
C GLU A 29 -5.25 9.84 4.54
N VAL A 30 -4.97 9.10 3.47
CA VAL A 30 -5.56 9.35 2.13
C VAL A 30 -7.09 9.32 2.17
N ILE A 31 -7.69 8.31 2.81
CA ILE A 31 -9.15 8.16 2.91
C ILE A 31 -9.76 9.36 3.66
N ARG A 32 -9.16 9.76 4.79
CA ARG A 32 -9.64 10.89 5.60
C ARG A 32 -9.49 12.23 4.88
N GLU A 33 -8.37 12.44 4.19
CA GLU A 33 -8.12 13.65 3.40
C GLU A 33 -9.11 13.82 2.25
N TYR A 34 -9.70 12.73 1.76
CA TYR A 34 -10.79 12.74 0.78
C TYR A 34 -12.19 12.89 1.40
N GLY A 35 -12.28 13.07 2.72
CA GLY A 35 -13.55 13.27 3.42
C GLY A 35 -14.38 12.00 3.63
N LEU A 36 -13.80 10.82 3.42
CA LEU A 36 -14.46 9.53 3.60
C LEU A 36 -14.12 8.91 4.97
N SER A 37 -15.03 8.07 5.50
CA SER A 37 -14.77 7.36 6.76
C SER A 37 -13.76 6.21 6.56
N PRO A 38 -12.71 6.09 7.40
CA PRO A 38 -11.79 4.97 7.38
C PRO A 38 -12.33 3.71 8.09
N ASP A 39 -13.57 3.70 8.60
CA ASP A 39 -14.07 2.59 9.44
C ASP A 39 -14.02 1.24 8.72
N LYS A 40 -14.38 1.21 7.43
CA LYS A 40 -14.28 -0.01 6.61
C LYS A 40 -12.84 -0.51 6.53
N LEU A 41 -11.87 0.38 6.26
CA LEU A 41 -10.44 0.02 6.29
C LEU A 41 -10.06 -0.59 7.64
N MET A 42 -10.53 0.00 8.75
CA MET A 42 -10.17 -0.45 10.10
C MET A 42 -10.82 -1.79 10.46
N GLN A 43 -12.04 -2.04 10.03
CA GLN A 43 -12.75 -3.32 10.20
C GLN A 43 -12.09 -4.44 9.39
N ASP A 44 -11.70 -4.15 8.15
CA ASP A 44 -11.08 -5.13 7.25
C ASP A 44 -9.57 -5.30 7.50
N TRP A 45 -8.98 -4.46 8.35
CA TRP A 45 -7.53 -4.34 8.48
C TRP A 45 -6.84 -5.65 8.83
N ASP A 46 -7.40 -6.44 9.76
CA ASP A 46 -6.79 -7.71 10.16
C ASP A 46 -6.67 -8.68 8.97
N THR A 47 -7.62 -8.67 8.04
CA THR A 47 -7.55 -9.48 6.82
C THR A 47 -6.52 -8.90 5.84
N ILE A 48 -6.53 -7.58 5.64
CA ILE A 48 -5.60 -6.87 4.76
C ILE A 48 -4.15 -7.10 5.22
N GLU A 49 -3.88 -6.91 6.52
CA GLU A 49 -2.58 -7.06 7.14
C GLU A 49 -2.05 -8.49 7.02
N ARG A 50 -2.89 -9.51 7.20
CA ARG A 50 -2.49 -10.90 6.96
C ARG A 50 -2.02 -11.12 5.52
N GLY A 51 -2.72 -10.56 4.53
CA GLY A 51 -2.30 -10.62 3.12
C GLY A 51 -0.97 -9.91 2.89
N ILE A 52 -0.85 -8.66 3.37
CA ILE A 52 0.37 -7.87 3.27
C ILE A 52 1.56 -8.61 3.89
N LYS A 53 1.46 -9.07 5.14
CA LYS A 53 2.54 -9.78 5.83
C LYS A 53 2.91 -11.08 5.12
N THR A 54 1.93 -11.88 4.69
CA THR A 54 2.19 -13.16 4.01
C THR A 54 2.94 -12.96 2.69
N TRP A 55 2.51 -11.98 1.89
CA TRP A 55 3.08 -11.73 0.57
C TRP A 55 4.35 -10.88 0.63
N LEU A 56 4.56 -10.07 1.66
CA LEU A 56 5.86 -9.45 1.92
C LEU A 56 6.91 -10.49 2.33
N SER A 57 6.57 -11.38 3.27
CA SER A 57 7.50 -12.42 3.75
C SER A 57 7.97 -13.35 2.64
N SER A 58 7.09 -13.67 1.69
CA SER A 58 7.40 -14.51 0.53
C SER A 58 7.90 -13.73 -0.69
N GLN A 59 8.04 -12.40 -0.58
CA GLN A 59 8.43 -11.50 -1.66
C GLN A 59 7.50 -11.48 -2.89
N HIS A 60 6.22 -11.79 -2.70
CA HIS A 60 5.23 -11.78 -3.77
C HIS A 60 4.37 -10.51 -3.84
N LEU A 61 4.30 -9.70 -2.79
CA LEU A 61 3.50 -8.46 -2.81
C LEU A 61 4.11 -7.44 -3.79
N LYS A 62 3.38 -7.08 -4.84
CA LYS A 62 3.80 -6.06 -5.81
C LYS A 62 3.38 -4.67 -5.39
N THR A 63 2.12 -4.49 -5.04
CA THR A 63 1.53 -3.16 -4.85
C THR A 63 0.29 -3.24 -3.98
N VAL A 64 0.19 -2.31 -3.04
CA VAL A 64 -1.05 -2.06 -2.27
C VAL A 64 -1.78 -0.90 -2.93
N THR A 65 -3.04 -1.11 -3.30
CA THR A 65 -3.84 -0.12 -4.05
C THR A 65 -5.06 0.28 -3.26
N VAL A 66 -5.41 1.57 -3.26
CA VAL A 66 -6.75 2.03 -2.89
C VAL A 66 -7.42 2.68 -4.10
N GLU A 67 -8.61 2.18 -4.43
CA GLU A 67 -9.45 2.71 -5.49
C GLU A 67 -10.69 3.34 -4.89
N PHE A 68 -10.95 4.59 -5.27
CA PHE A 68 -12.14 5.34 -4.89
C PHE A 68 -13.10 5.39 -6.06
N PHE A 69 -14.36 5.07 -5.85
CA PHE A 69 -15.34 4.95 -6.92
C PHE A 69 -16.76 5.15 -6.40
N LYS A 70 -17.65 5.59 -7.29
CA LYS A 70 -19.08 5.62 -7.00
C LYS A 70 -19.66 4.20 -7.03
N PRO A 71 -20.45 3.77 -6.04
CA PRO A 71 -21.06 2.44 -6.05
C PRO A 71 -21.82 2.15 -7.35
N GLY A 72 -21.55 0.99 -7.96
CA GLY A 72 -22.14 0.58 -9.24
C GLY A 72 -21.40 1.02 -10.50
N TYR A 73 -20.30 1.78 -10.38
CA TYR A 73 -19.49 2.25 -11.52
C TYR A 73 -18.21 1.43 -11.67
N SER A 74 -17.74 1.26 -12.91
CA SER A 74 -16.51 0.54 -13.27
C SER A 74 -15.27 1.45 -13.44
N ILE A 75 -15.41 2.73 -13.10
CA ILE A 75 -14.37 3.75 -13.27
C ILE A 75 -14.00 4.30 -11.89
N ALA A 76 -12.71 4.34 -11.60
CA ALA A 76 -12.17 4.96 -10.39
C ALA A 76 -12.21 6.50 -10.52
N SER A 77 -12.77 7.14 -9.52
CA SER A 77 -12.74 8.60 -9.34
C SER A 77 -11.40 9.10 -8.81
N ALA A 78 -10.71 8.26 -8.04
CA ALA A 78 -9.32 8.46 -7.65
C ALA A 78 -8.66 7.10 -7.40
N LYS A 79 -7.35 7.02 -7.58
CA LYS A 79 -6.56 5.80 -7.36
C LYS A 79 -5.22 6.16 -6.74
N TRP A 80 -4.78 5.33 -5.80
CA TRP A 80 -3.43 5.34 -5.26
C TRP A 80 -2.84 3.95 -5.29
N GLU A 81 -1.58 3.86 -5.65
CA GLU A 81 -0.79 2.64 -5.65
C GLU A 81 0.48 2.86 -4.84
N PHE A 82 0.79 1.91 -3.98
CA PHE A 82 2.00 1.85 -3.17
C PHE A 82 2.83 0.64 -3.62
N PRO A 83 3.61 0.77 -4.72
CA PRO A 83 4.43 -0.32 -5.23
C PRO A 83 5.55 -0.65 -4.24
N VAL A 84 5.76 -1.94 -4.00
CA VAL A 84 6.77 -2.46 -3.08
C VAL A 84 7.99 -2.90 -3.87
N VAL A 85 9.17 -2.54 -3.37
CA VAL A 85 10.46 -2.98 -3.89
C VAL A 85 11.23 -3.69 -2.78
N TYR A 86 11.76 -4.88 -3.07
CA TYR A 86 12.49 -5.75 -2.13
C TYR A 86 14.00 -5.45 -2.07
N THR A 87 14.38 -4.29 -2.56
CA THR A 87 15.70 -3.69 -2.34
C THR A 87 15.47 -2.49 -1.44
N GLY A 88 15.85 -2.61 -0.17
CA GLY A 88 15.72 -1.53 0.81
C GLY A 88 16.68 -0.38 0.55
N SER A 89 16.81 0.53 1.52
CA SER A 89 17.74 1.66 1.47
C SER A 89 19.22 1.24 1.39
N GLY A 90 19.53 -0.03 1.69
CA GLY A 90 20.90 -0.53 1.82
C GLY A 90 21.53 -0.21 3.17
N VAL A 91 20.76 0.37 4.09
CA VAL A 91 21.17 0.67 5.47
C VAL A 91 20.19 -0.04 6.40
N ASP A 92 20.66 -1.08 7.09
CA ASP A 92 19.81 -2.00 7.87
C ASP A 92 18.93 -1.31 8.93
N ASP A 93 19.40 -0.19 9.49
CA ASP A 93 18.68 0.58 10.54
C ASP A 93 17.93 1.82 10.01
N ASP A 94 17.94 2.09 8.70
CA ASP A 94 17.26 3.27 8.15
C ASP A 94 15.79 2.95 7.81
N MET A 95 14.89 3.40 8.69
CA MET A 95 13.45 3.19 8.57
C MET A 95 12.70 4.51 8.69
N TRP A 96 12.02 4.93 7.63
CA TRP A 96 11.35 6.24 7.61
C TRP A 96 10.08 6.24 6.76
N LEU A 97 9.22 7.22 7.04
CA LEU A 97 8.04 7.60 6.26
C LEU A 97 8.10 9.11 6.02
N ASP A 98 8.13 9.55 4.76
CA ASP A 98 8.09 10.98 4.43
C ASP A 98 6.64 11.48 4.40
N LYS A 99 6.12 11.80 5.59
CA LYS A 99 4.76 12.32 5.77
C LYS A 99 4.53 13.65 5.06
N ASN A 100 5.55 14.50 4.99
CA ASN A 100 5.41 15.81 4.37
C ASN A 100 5.28 15.67 2.86
N TYR A 101 6.12 14.83 2.26
CA TYR A 101 6.03 14.52 0.85
C TYR A 101 4.70 13.85 0.52
N LEU A 102 4.27 12.85 1.29
CA LEU A 102 2.97 12.19 1.10
C LEU A 102 1.80 13.20 1.09
N ARG A 103 1.74 14.13 2.05
CA ARG A 103 0.70 15.17 2.07
C ARG A 103 0.71 16.07 0.84
N GLN A 104 1.90 16.43 0.34
CA GLN A 104 2.01 17.20 -0.90
C GLN A 104 1.50 16.41 -2.11
N LEU A 105 1.71 15.10 -2.15
CA LEU A 105 1.15 14.25 -3.20
C LEU A 105 -0.37 14.16 -3.09
N ILE A 106 -0.91 14.00 -1.87
CA ILE A 106 -2.36 13.98 -1.61
C ILE A 106 -3.04 15.25 -2.09
N ALA A 107 -2.42 16.41 -1.85
CA ALA A 107 -2.93 17.70 -2.31
C ALA A 107 -2.96 17.82 -3.85
N LYS A 108 -2.14 17.06 -4.59
CA LYS A 108 -2.05 17.10 -6.06
C LYS A 108 -2.93 16.08 -6.76
N ALA A 109 -3.41 15.06 -6.07
CA ALA A 109 -4.16 13.95 -6.66
C ALA A 109 -5.60 14.34 -6.99
N ALA A 110 -6.19 13.63 -7.96
CA ALA A 110 -7.63 13.70 -8.20
C ALA A 110 -8.39 13.41 -6.91
N ARG A 111 -9.43 14.20 -6.64
CA ARG A 111 -10.28 14.02 -5.46
C ARG A 111 -11.58 13.33 -5.87
N PRO A 112 -11.96 12.22 -5.21
CA PRO A 112 -13.27 11.62 -5.42
C PRO A 112 -14.36 12.56 -4.88
N SER A 113 -15.58 12.38 -5.38
CA SER A 113 -16.77 13.01 -4.78
C SER A 113 -17.14 12.32 -3.45
N LEU A 114 -17.89 13.02 -2.59
CA LEU A 114 -18.24 12.50 -1.25
C LEU A 114 -19.23 11.32 -1.27
N ASP A 115 -19.89 11.06 -2.41
CA ASP A 115 -20.75 9.89 -2.63
C ASP A 115 -19.94 8.64 -3.07
N CYS A 116 -18.62 8.74 -3.17
CA CYS A 116 -17.75 7.61 -3.44
C CYS A 116 -17.57 6.69 -2.23
N THR A 117 -17.25 5.43 -2.50
CA THR A 117 -16.69 4.48 -1.55
C THR A 117 -15.27 4.09 -1.98
N TYR A 118 -14.63 3.19 -1.25
CA TYR A 118 -13.31 2.67 -1.60
C TYR A 118 -13.19 1.16 -1.40
N ARG A 119 -12.19 0.59 -2.08
CA ARG A 119 -11.70 -0.77 -1.87
C ARG A 119 -10.18 -0.81 -1.85
N ILE A 120 -9.65 -1.78 -1.11
CA ILE A 120 -8.21 -2.07 -1.07
C ILE A 120 -7.96 -3.28 -1.96
N VAL A 121 -7.00 -3.18 -2.87
CA VAL A 121 -6.60 -4.27 -3.77
C VAL A 121 -5.11 -4.52 -3.59
N LEU A 122 -4.76 -5.77 -3.33
CA LEU A 122 -3.37 -6.22 -3.20
C LEU A 122 -3.01 -6.99 -4.46
N SER A 123 -1.98 -6.54 -5.18
CA SER A 123 -1.49 -7.24 -6.37
C SER A 123 -0.23 -8.03 -6.05
N ASN A 124 -0.10 -9.21 -6.64
CA ASN A 124 0.97 -10.16 -6.33
C ASN A 124 1.72 -10.66 -7.57
N HIS A 125 2.94 -11.15 -7.37
CA HIS A 125 3.67 -11.97 -8.34
C HIS A 125 3.01 -13.35 -8.51
N PRO A 126 3.08 -13.95 -9.71
CA PRO A 126 2.69 -15.35 -9.90
C PRO A 126 3.39 -16.25 -8.88
N GLY A 127 2.68 -17.25 -8.35
CA GLY A 127 3.20 -18.16 -7.31
C GLY A 127 2.91 -17.73 -5.87
N ALA A 128 2.25 -16.58 -5.66
CA ALA A 128 1.82 -16.14 -4.34
C ALA A 128 0.87 -17.17 -3.69
N ALA A 129 1.06 -17.44 -2.40
CA ALA A 129 0.18 -18.32 -1.64
C ALA A 129 -1.24 -17.72 -1.51
N THR A 130 -2.26 -18.57 -1.55
CA THR A 130 -3.64 -18.16 -1.24
C THR A 130 -3.77 -17.77 0.23
N VAL A 131 -4.38 -16.62 0.50
CA VAL A 131 -4.66 -16.13 1.86
C VAL A 131 -6.17 -16.03 2.06
N ASN A 132 -6.67 -16.64 3.14
CA ASN A 132 -8.10 -16.61 3.46
C ASN A 132 -8.62 -15.18 3.61
N GLY A 133 -9.77 -14.90 2.99
CA GLY A 133 -10.40 -13.58 2.97
C GLY A 133 -10.07 -12.74 1.74
N PHE A 134 -9.23 -13.24 0.83
CA PHE A 134 -8.96 -12.60 -0.47
C PHE A 134 -9.66 -13.35 -1.60
N VAL A 135 -10.07 -12.58 -2.60
CA VAL A 135 -10.60 -13.07 -3.87
C VAL A 135 -9.96 -12.29 -5.01
N ASP A 136 -9.85 -12.92 -6.18
CA ASP A 136 -9.31 -12.27 -7.37
C ASP A 136 -10.27 -11.19 -7.89
N THR A 137 -9.70 -10.10 -8.40
CA THR A 137 -10.46 -8.99 -8.97
C THR A 137 -9.60 -8.23 -9.97
N ASP A 138 -10.26 -7.58 -10.94
CA ASP A 138 -9.63 -6.64 -11.86
C ASP A 138 -9.63 -5.23 -11.27
N PHE A 139 -8.64 -4.41 -11.64
CA PHE A 139 -8.62 -2.99 -11.30
C PHE A 139 -9.74 -2.23 -12.02
N LEU A 140 -10.23 -1.16 -11.38
CA LEU A 140 -11.15 -0.24 -12.05
C LEU A 140 -10.39 0.56 -13.11
N SER A 141 -11.10 0.92 -14.18
CA SER A 141 -10.53 1.83 -15.18
C SER A 141 -10.24 3.20 -14.56
N THR A 142 -9.11 3.80 -14.91
CA THR A 142 -8.77 5.17 -14.48
C THR A 142 -9.32 6.24 -15.43
N GLY A 143 -10.06 5.83 -16.48
CA GLY A 143 -10.67 6.74 -17.44
C GLY A 143 -9.63 7.69 -18.06
N GLN A 144 -9.86 9.00 -17.90
CA GLN A 144 -8.97 10.05 -18.43
C GLN A 144 -7.85 10.46 -17.46
N LEU A 145 -7.78 9.85 -16.27
CA LEU A 145 -6.76 10.22 -15.29
C LEU A 145 -5.39 9.68 -15.71
N ALA A 146 -4.36 10.50 -15.52
CA ALA A 146 -2.98 10.13 -15.82
C ALA A 146 -2.21 9.78 -14.54
N ALA A 147 -1.44 8.69 -14.60
CA ALA A 147 -0.58 8.26 -13.49
C ALA A 147 0.58 9.24 -13.27
N ARG A 148 0.92 9.47 -12.00
CA ARG A 148 2.07 10.26 -11.54
C ARG A 148 2.86 9.45 -10.53
N HIS A 149 4.06 9.03 -10.93
CA HIS A 149 4.99 8.30 -10.08
C HIS A 149 5.80 9.29 -9.23
N SER A 150 5.87 9.05 -7.93
CA SER A 150 6.47 9.98 -6.96
C SER A 150 7.71 9.42 -6.25
N GLY A 151 8.11 8.17 -6.56
CA GLY A 151 9.22 7.52 -5.88
C GLY A 151 8.86 7.07 -4.46
N THR A 152 9.89 6.75 -3.67
CA THR A 152 9.78 6.14 -2.33
C THR A 152 9.17 7.08 -1.31
N VAL A 153 8.15 6.59 -0.58
CA VAL A 153 7.52 7.31 0.53
C VAL A 153 7.71 6.60 1.88
N ILE A 154 7.91 5.29 1.86
CA ILE A 154 8.27 4.47 3.03
C ILE A 154 9.53 3.71 2.67
N ALA A 155 10.55 3.74 3.54
CA ALA A 155 11.75 2.93 3.37
C ALA A 155 12.08 2.17 4.64
N THR A 156 12.66 0.99 4.46
CA THR A 156 13.38 0.22 5.47
C THR A 156 14.69 -0.29 4.89
N GLY A 157 15.54 -0.91 5.72
CA GLY A 157 16.78 -1.55 5.26
C GLY A 157 16.58 -2.66 4.21
N HIS A 158 15.39 -3.27 4.13
CA HIS A 158 15.12 -4.41 3.23
C HIS A 158 14.04 -4.17 2.18
N LEU A 159 13.14 -3.21 2.40
CA LEU A 159 11.97 -3.01 1.56
C LEU A 159 11.55 -1.55 1.54
N THR A 160 11.08 -1.10 0.39
CA THR A 160 10.56 0.25 0.20
C THR A 160 9.16 0.19 -0.39
N ALA A 161 8.34 1.20 -0.10
CA ALA A 161 7.11 1.46 -0.83
C ALA A 161 7.15 2.85 -1.45
N GLY A 162 6.85 2.91 -2.75
CA GLY A 162 6.65 4.15 -3.46
C GLY A 162 5.23 4.67 -3.36
N ALA A 163 4.95 5.76 -4.06
CA ALA A 163 3.60 6.25 -4.29
C ALA A 163 3.37 6.59 -5.77
N THR A 164 2.28 6.07 -6.32
CA THR A 164 1.71 6.50 -7.60
C THR A 164 0.28 6.97 -7.35
N TYR A 165 -0.06 8.13 -7.90
CA TYR A 165 -1.41 8.70 -7.81
C TYR A 165 -1.88 9.16 -9.19
N TRP A 166 -3.18 9.34 -9.32
CA TRP A 166 -3.83 9.73 -10.58
C TRP A 166 -4.38 11.15 -10.47
N ARG A 167 -4.23 11.95 -11.53
CA ARG A 167 -4.77 13.33 -11.66
C ARG A 167 -4.99 13.71 -13.12
#